data_AF-A0A0C2IRW8-F1
#
_entry.id   AF-A0A0C2IRW8-F1
#
_cell.length_a   1.000
_cell.length_b   1.000
_cell.length_c   1.000
_cell.angle_alpha   90.00
_cell.angle_beta   90.00
_cell.angle_gamma   90.00
#
_symmetry.space_group_name_H-M   'P 1'
#
loop_
_entity.id
_entity.type
_entity.pdbx_description
1 polymer ?
#
loop_
_entity_poly.entity_id
_entity_poly.type
_entity_poly.pdbx_seq_one_letter_code
_entity_poly.pdbx_strand_id
1 'polypeptide(L)'
;MSETDQNTLNEQPAVEESLLLVSKPRFEIITGEDTEEKLRTSAFDCHRVLLSKIREQKPEMMDGIWTYPLPKFNYSLPRVMPVPKPKPLTTWQKFAKEKNIQKRKRDRLVYDESKDEYVPRFGKASHEEDWIVEDTKNLPQGQDPFENIQNKKTERKSKNELSRLKNIKKGQVDPTRGRLTKTIKQKIPHSKKISKSFKSISEERKFSLNLISSLQDRNTKAKARI
;
A
#
# COMPACT_ATOMS: atom_id res chain seq x y z
N MET A 1 -35.61 50.63 -1.08
CA MET A 1 -34.46 49.93 -1.68
C MET A 1 -33.22 50.71 -1.32
N SER A 2 -32.32 50.08 -0.56
CA SER A 2 -31.04 50.66 -0.14
C SER A 2 -30.12 50.83 -1.35
N GLU A 3 -29.27 51.86 -1.37
CA GLU A 3 -28.30 52.13 -2.45
C GLU A 3 -27.36 50.93 -2.75
N THR A 4 -27.20 50.02 -1.78
CA THR A 4 -26.47 48.75 -1.93
C THR A 4 -27.10 47.80 -2.94
N ASP A 5 -28.43 47.82 -3.10
CA ASP A 5 -29.17 46.87 -3.94
C ASP A 5 -29.14 47.27 -5.43
N GLN A 6 -28.89 48.55 -5.71
CA GLN A 6 -28.74 49.05 -7.09
C GLN A 6 -27.35 48.73 -7.66
N ASN A 7 -26.32 48.66 -6.80
CA ASN A 7 -24.94 48.34 -7.23
C ASN A 7 -24.75 46.87 -7.60
N THR A 8 -25.51 45.94 -7.02
CA THR A 8 -25.43 44.50 -7.34
C THR A 8 -26.04 44.14 -8.69
N LEU A 9 -26.93 44.99 -9.24
CA LEU A 9 -27.55 44.80 -10.55
C LEU A 9 -26.59 45.06 -11.73
N ASN A 10 -25.48 45.76 -11.48
CA ASN A 10 -24.48 46.13 -12.48
C ASN A 10 -23.19 45.27 -12.42
N GLU A 11 -23.08 44.35 -11.47
CA GLU A 11 -21.96 43.40 -11.38
C GLU A 11 -22.15 42.29 -12.43
N GLN A 12 -21.16 42.08 -13.29
CA GLN A 12 -21.20 40.98 -14.27
C GLN A 12 -21.16 39.62 -13.54
N PRO A 13 -21.93 38.61 -13.98
CA PRO A 13 -21.94 37.30 -13.34
C PRO A 13 -20.56 36.66 -13.41
N ALA A 14 -20.07 36.20 -12.26
CA ALA A 14 -18.78 35.53 -12.16
C ALA A 14 -18.92 34.07 -12.62
N VAL A 15 -18.39 33.78 -13.81
CA VAL A 15 -18.43 32.45 -14.43
C VAL A 15 -17.13 31.71 -14.20
N GLU A 16 -17.26 30.46 -13.81
CA GLU A 16 -16.19 29.53 -13.50
C GLU A 16 -16.23 28.38 -14.48
N GLU A 17 -15.43 28.50 -15.54
CA GLU A 17 -15.39 27.58 -16.67
C GLU A 17 -15.02 26.16 -16.26
N SER A 18 -14.13 26.00 -15.28
CA SER A 18 -13.64 24.70 -14.83
C SER A 18 -14.70 23.81 -14.16
N LEU A 19 -15.67 24.42 -13.47
CA LEU A 19 -16.78 23.71 -12.81
C LEU A 19 -18.09 23.85 -13.60
N LEU A 20 -18.06 24.55 -14.74
CA LEU A 20 -19.24 24.92 -15.52
C LEU A 20 -20.29 25.60 -14.63
N LEU A 21 -19.84 26.53 -13.78
CA LEU A 21 -20.66 27.18 -12.78
C LEU A 21 -20.78 28.68 -13.09
N VAL A 22 -21.98 29.24 -12.92
CA VAL A 22 -22.22 30.67 -12.87
C VAL A 22 -22.58 31.04 -11.44
N SER A 23 -21.73 31.84 -10.80
CA SER A 23 -21.97 32.37 -9.47
C SER A 23 -22.58 33.76 -9.55
N LYS A 24 -23.36 34.12 -8.52
CA LYS A 24 -24.07 35.41 -8.44
C LYS A 24 -24.86 35.75 -9.71
N PRO A 25 -25.85 34.92 -10.11
CA PRO A 25 -26.73 35.33 -11.19
C PRO A 25 -27.46 36.61 -10.78
N ARG A 26 -27.74 37.49 -11.74
CA ARG A 26 -28.58 38.67 -11.52
C ARG A 26 -29.98 38.18 -11.13
N PHE A 27 -30.23 38.10 -9.83
CA PHE A 27 -31.44 37.52 -9.27
C PHE A 27 -32.27 38.62 -8.61
N GLU A 28 -33.50 38.79 -9.09
CA GLU A 28 -34.52 39.59 -8.41
C GLU A 28 -35.28 38.69 -7.44
N ILE A 29 -35.78 39.23 -6.33
CA ILE A 29 -36.56 38.44 -5.35
C ILE A 29 -37.86 37.98 -6.02
N ILE A 30 -37.97 36.67 -6.30
CA ILE A 30 -39.11 36.10 -7.01
C ILE A 30 -40.20 35.69 -6.00
N THR A 31 -41.26 36.48 -5.90
CA THR A 31 -42.48 36.10 -5.17
C THR A 31 -43.70 36.37 -6.06
N GLY A 32 -44.56 35.37 -6.28
CA GLY A 32 -45.79 35.48 -7.09
C GLY A 32 -46.20 34.17 -7.79
N GLU A 33 -47.23 34.23 -8.64
CA GLU A 33 -47.68 33.08 -9.45
C GLU A 33 -46.71 32.79 -10.62
N ASP A 34 -46.09 33.83 -11.21
CA ASP A 34 -45.15 33.74 -12.34
C ASP A 34 -43.71 33.33 -11.95
N THR A 35 -43.55 32.57 -10.87
CA THR A 35 -42.23 32.22 -10.32
C THR A 35 -41.40 31.37 -11.28
N GLU A 36 -42.03 30.37 -11.90
CA GLU A 36 -41.36 29.42 -12.78
C GLU A 36 -40.81 30.09 -14.05
N GLU A 37 -41.59 31.00 -14.66
CA GLU A 37 -41.17 31.70 -15.87
C GLU A 37 -39.95 32.61 -15.63
N LYS A 38 -39.94 33.29 -14.49
CA LYS A 38 -38.81 34.15 -14.06
C LYS A 38 -37.56 33.32 -13.78
N LEU A 39 -37.70 32.18 -13.09
CA LEU A 39 -36.59 31.24 -12.85
C LEU A 39 -36.03 30.70 -14.16
N ARG A 40 -36.90 30.32 -15.11
CA ARG A 40 -36.50 29.81 -16.42
C ARG A 40 -35.73 30.85 -17.23
N THR A 41 -36.20 32.10 -17.22
CA THR A 41 -35.55 33.21 -17.91
C THR A 41 -34.16 33.47 -17.33
N SER A 42 -34.04 33.53 -16.00
CA SER A 42 -32.76 33.69 -15.31
C SER A 42 -31.79 32.53 -15.59
N ALA A 43 -32.27 31.28 -15.54
CA ALA A 43 -31.45 30.11 -15.88
C ALA A 43 -30.95 30.15 -17.33
N PHE A 44 -31.80 30.60 -18.26
CA PHE A 44 -31.44 30.77 -19.66
C PHE A 44 -30.35 31.83 -19.85
N ASP A 45 -30.46 32.97 -19.16
CA ASP A 45 -29.44 34.01 -19.19
C ASP A 45 -28.09 33.52 -18.63
N CYS A 46 -28.11 32.78 -17.52
CA CYS A 46 -26.90 32.15 -16.96
C CYS A 46 -26.24 31.20 -17.96
N HIS A 47 -27.04 30.37 -18.61
CA HIS A 47 -26.56 29.42 -19.60
C HIS A 47 -25.92 30.11 -20.82
N ARG A 48 -26.53 31.20 -21.30
CA ARG A 48 -25.99 31.99 -22.42
C ARG A 48 -24.61 32.55 -22.11
N VAL A 49 -24.45 33.15 -20.93
CA VAL A 49 -23.16 33.71 -20.48
C VAL A 49 -22.11 32.60 -20.38
N LEU A 50 -22.46 31.45 -19.81
CA LEU A 50 -21.56 30.30 -19.69
C LEU A 50 -21.12 29.75 -21.05
N LEU A 51 -22.05 29.57 -21.99
CA LEU A 51 -21.73 29.11 -23.34
C LEU A 51 -20.85 30.11 -24.10
N SER A 52 -21.05 31.41 -23.91
CA SER A 52 -20.20 32.45 -24.52
C SER A 52 -18.75 32.22 -24.14
N LYS A 53 -18.46 32.07 -22.84
CA LYS A 53 -17.10 31.86 -22.34
C LYS A 53 -16.47 30.55 -22.81
N ILE A 54 -17.24 29.45 -22.85
CA ILE A 54 -16.73 28.17 -23.36
C ILE A 54 -16.36 28.30 -24.85
N ARG A 55 -17.15 29.03 -25.63
CA ARG A 55 -16.89 29.25 -27.06
C ARG A 55 -15.74 30.21 -27.34
N GLU A 56 -15.36 31.05 -26.39
CA GLU A 56 -14.13 31.87 -26.47
C GLU A 56 -12.87 31.00 -26.45
N GLN A 57 -12.94 29.80 -25.86
CA GLN A 57 -11.83 28.84 -25.87
C GLN A 57 -11.66 28.21 -27.25
N LYS A 58 -10.42 27.90 -27.61
CA LYS A 58 -10.10 27.26 -28.89
C LYS A 58 -10.50 25.77 -28.84
N PRO A 59 -11.27 25.27 -29.81
CA PRO A 59 -11.58 23.85 -29.87
C PRO A 59 -10.33 23.05 -30.27
N GLU A 60 -10.09 21.94 -29.58
CA GLU A 60 -9.00 21.01 -29.82
C GLU A 60 -9.56 19.65 -30.26
N MET A 61 -8.87 19.01 -31.20
CA MET A 61 -9.22 17.68 -31.68
C MET A 61 -8.54 16.65 -30.77
N MET A 62 -9.33 15.98 -29.93
CA MET A 62 -8.89 14.85 -29.10
C MET A 62 -9.62 13.59 -29.54
N ASP A 63 -8.87 12.51 -29.80
CA ASP A 63 -9.41 11.20 -30.22
C ASP A 63 -10.41 11.26 -31.40
N GLY A 64 -10.19 12.17 -32.34
CA GLY A 64 -11.05 12.32 -33.52
C GLY A 64 -12.30 13.18 -33.31
N ILE A 65 -12.50 13.75 -32.12
CA ILE A 65 -13.67 14.53 -31.74
C ILE A 65 -13.24 15.96 -31.41
N TRP A 66 -14.00 16.96 -31.86
CA TRP A 66 -13.81 18.35 -31.47
C TRP A 66 -14.28 18.57 -30.04
N THR A 67 -13.36 18.99 -29.17
CA THR A 67 -13.61 19.20 -27.74
C THR A 67 -13.10 20.59 -27.32
N TYR A 68 -13.73 21.20 -26.33
CA TYR A 68 -13.24 22.44 -25.73
C TYR A 68 -12.44 22.09 -24.47
N PRO A 69 -11.13 22.40 -24.40
CA PRO A 69 -10.32 22.10 -23.23
C PRO A 69 -10.67 23.05 -22.08
N LEU A 70 -11.24 22.50 -21.00
CA LEU A 70 -11.54 23.28 -19.80
C LEU A 70 -10.25 23.66 -19.04
N PRO A 71 -10.20 24.86 -18.42
CA PRO A 71 -9.06 25.28 -17.62
C PRO A 71 -8.98 24.47 -16.33
N LYS A 72 -7.81 24.52 -15.68
CA LYS A 72 -7.59 23.87 -14.39
C LYS A 72 -8.57 24.41 -13.35
N PHE A 73 -9.01 23.51 -12.48
CA PHE A 73 -9.93 23.83 -11.40
C PHE A 73 -9.30 24.76 -10.36
N ASN A 74 -9.96 25.89 -10.07
CA ASN A 74 -9.47 26.90 -9.13
C ASN A 74 -9.98 26.71 -7.70
N TYR A 75 -11.11 26.04 -7.50
CA TYR A 75 -11.69 25.88 -6.15
C TYR A 75 -10.98 24.79 -5.35
N SER A 76 -10.81 25.02 -4.05
CA SER A 76 -10.34 23.99 -3.13
C SER A 76 -11.53 23.22 -2.57
N LEU A 77 -11.91 22.11 -3.21
CA LEU A 77 -12.93 21.21 -2.68
C LEU A 77 -12.35 20.27 -1.61
N PRO A 78 -13.14 19.91 -0.57
CA PRO A 78 -12.71 18.93 0.41
C PRO A 78 -12.54 17.55 -0.24
N ARG A 79 -11.41 16.88 0.03
CA ARG A 79 -11.17 15.52 -0.46
C ARG A 79 -11.99 14.51 0.32
N VAL A 80 -12.60 13.54 -0.38
CA VAL A 80 -13.36 12.43 0.24
C VAL A 80 -12.47 11.55 1.13
N MET A 81 -11.24 11.30 0.68
CA MET A 81 -10.26 10.50 1.42
C MET A 81 -9.08 11.36 1.84
N PRO A 82 -8.41 11.06 2.98
CA PRO A 82 -7.18 11.74 3.35
C PRO A 82 -6.08 11.53 2.31
N VAL A 83 -5.05 12.38 2.34
CA VAL A 83 -3.91 12.22 1.43
C VAL A 83 -3.24 10.90 1.81
N PRO A 84 -2.88 10.03 0.84
CA PRO A 84 -2.17 8.81 1.16
C PRO A 84 -0.91 9.15 1.96
N LYS A 85 -0.84 8.64 3.19
CA LYS A 85 0.30 8.90 4.08
C LYS A 85 1.58 8.36 3.42
N PRO A 86 2.71 9.08 3.52
CA PRO A 86 3.98 8.58 3.00
C PRO A 86 4.30 7.24 3.69
N LYS A 87 4.80 6.27 2.91
CA LYS A 87 5.12 4.94 3.43
C LYS A 87 6.21 5.07 4.50
N PRO A 88 6.01 4.54 5.71
CA PRO A 88 7.02 4.59 6.74
C PRO A 88 8.25 3.78 6.30
N LEU A 89 9.45 4.34 6.55
CA LEU A 89 10.70 3.68 6.21
C LEU A 89 10.87 2.38 7.00
N THR A 90 11.21 1.29 6.32
CA THR A 90 11.53 0.01 6.95
C THR A 90 12.84 0.08 7.73
N THR A 91 13.08 -0.85 8.66
CA THR A 91 14.34 -0.91 9.42
C THR A 91 15.56 -0.96 8.50
N TRP A 92 15.51 -1.75 7.43
CA TRP A 92 16.57 -1.84 6.43
C TRP A 92 16.75 -0.54 5.65
N GLN A 93 15.67 0.15 5.28
CA GLN A 93 15.77 1.44 4.58
C GLN A 93 16.39 2.53 5.47
N LYS A 94 16.08 2.53 6.77
CA LYS A 94 16.73 3.43 7.74
C LYS A 94 18.22 3.15 7.81
N PHE A 95 18.59 1.89 8.00
CA PHE A 95 19.99 1.46 8.00
C PHE A 95 20.71 1.80 6.68
N ALA A 96 20.08 1.53 5.53
CA ALA A 96 20.66 1.84 4.23
C ALA A 96 20.86 3.35 4.04
N LYS A 97 19.94 4.19 4.54
CA LYS A 97 20.09 5.64 4.52
C LYS A 97 21.23 6.10 5.44
N GLU A 98 21.32 5.58 6.66
CA GLU A 98 22.38 5.89 7.62
C GLU A 98 23.77 5.47 7.13
N LYS A 99 23.85 4.33 6.44
CA LYS A 99 25.09 3.80 5.87
C LYS A 99 25.35 4.23 4.43
N ASN A 100 24.51 5.11 3.87
CA ASN A 100 24.59 5.56 2.48
C ASN A 100 24.69 4.40 1.45
N ILE A 101 24.00 3.29 1.72
CA ILE A 101 23.93 2.14 0.82
C ILE A 101 22.94 2.46 -0.29
N GLN A 102 23.47 2.78 -1.47
CA GLN A 102 22.67 3.07 -2.65
C GLN A 102 22.16 1.78 -3.31
N LYS A 103 20.87 1.76 -3.67
CA LYS A 103 20.28 0.63 -4.40
C LYS A 103 20.72 0.67 -5.86
N ARG A 104 21.54 -0.31 -6.27
CA ARG A 104 21.92 -0.51 -7.68
C ARG A 104 20.94 -1.44 -8.39
N LYS A 105 20.71 -1.21 -9.68
CA LYS A 105 20.00 -2.15 -10.56
C LYS A 105 20.88 -3.41 -10.70
N ARG A 106 20.25 -4.57 -10.64
CA ARG A 106 20.91 -5.86 -10.89
C ARG A 106 20.23 -6.50 -12.08
N ASP A 107 21.02 -7.13 -12.94
CA ASP A 107 20.49 -7.80 -14.12
C ASP A 107 19.77 -9.09 -13.77
N ARG A 108 18.75 -9.39 -14.59
CA ARG A 108 17.90 -10.57 -14.46
C ARG A 108 18.64 -11.84 -14.80
N LEU A 109 19.53 -11.78 -15.80
CA LEU A 109 20.35 -12.89 -16.25
C LEU A 109 21.75 -12.77 -15.64
N VAL A 110 22.34 -13.91 -15.31
CA VAL A 110 23.70 -14.07 -14.80
C VAL A 110 24.36 -15.12 -15.70
N TYR A 111 25.56 -14.82 -16.16
CA TYR A 111 26.34 -15.76 -16.96
C TYR A 111 26.81 -16.91 -16.06
N ASP A 112 26.57 -18.15 -16.48
CA ASP A 112 27.01 -19.36 -15.81
C ASP A 112 28.20 -19.96 -16.56
N GLU A 113 29.37 -19.96 -15.93
CA GLU A 113 30.62 -20.44 -16.51
C GLU A 113 30.62 -21.96 -16.77
N SER A 114 29.73 -22.72 -16.13
CA SER A 114 29.67 -24.18 -16.31
C SER A 114 28.96 -24.58 -17.61
N LYS A 115 28.04 -23.74 -18.07
CA LYS A 115 27.18 -23.99 -19.24
C LYS A 115 27.47 -23.07 -20.41
N ASP A 116 28.32 -22.07 -20.21
CA ASP A 116 28.55 -20.95 -21.12
C ASP A 116 27.25 -20.23 -21.55
N GLU A 117 26.23 -20.21 -20.69
CA GLU A 117 24.89 -19.67 -20.98
C GLU A 117 24.45 -18.61 -19.97
N TYR A 118 23.57 -17.70 -20.43
CA TYR A 118 22.93 -16.71 -19.55
C TYR A 118 21.71 -17.31 -18.85
N VAL A 119 21.86 -17.59 -17.57
CA VAL A 119 20.84 -18.21 -16.73
C VAL A 119 20.10 -17.13 -15.91
N PRO A 120 18.77 -17.22 -15.70
CA PRO A 120 18.08 -16.28 -14.82
C PRO A 120 18.59 -16.39 -13.38
N ARG A 121 18.76 -15.27 -12.67
CA ARG A 121 19.23 -15.20 -11.27
C ARG A 121 18.31 -15.87 -10.25
N PHE A 122 17.03 -16.04 -10.58
CA PHE A 122 16.04 -16.70 -9.74
C PHE A 122 14.96 -17.36 -10.62
N GLY A 123 14.37 -18.45 -10.13
CA GLY A 123 13.31 -19.18 -10.83
C GLY A 123 13.70 -20.64 -11.13
N LYS A 124 12.88 -21.34 -11.92
CA LYS A 124 13.05 -22.78 -12.19
C LYS A 124 14.36 -23.10 -12.90
N ALA A 125 14.77 -22.25 -13.85
CA ALA A 125 15.99 -22.45 -14.62
C ALA A 125 17.25 -21.91 -13.92
N SER A 126 17.12 -21.28 -12.74
CA SER A 126 18.23 -20.58 -12.05
C SER A 126 19.13 -21.48 -11.22
N HIS A 127 18.62 -22.63 -10.80
CA HIS A 127 19.33 -23.53 -9.92
C HIS A 127 19.59 -24.80 -10.70
N GLU A 128 20.84 -25.22 -10.71
CA GLU A 128 21.18 -26.60 -10.98
C GLU A 128 20.76 -27.40 -9.74
N GLU A 129 20.00 -28.47 -9.97
CA GLU A 129 19.77 -29.44 -8.91
C GLU A 129 21.05 -30.25 -8.80
N ASP A 130 21.89 -29.89 -7.83
CA ASP A 130 23.09 -30.64 -7.51
C ASP A 130 22.68 -32.09 -7.23
N TRP A 131 23.03 -33.01 -8.13
CA TRP A 131 22.69 -34.42 -8.03
C TRP A 131 23.47 -35.12 -6.90
N ILE A 132 24.59 -34.54 -6.48
CA ILE A 132 25.38 -34.93 -5.31
C ILE A 132 25.70 -33.69 -4.49
N VAL A 133 25.53 -33.80 -3.17
CA VAL A 133 25.99 -32.81 -2.19
C VAL A 133 27.04 -33.48 -1.33
N GLU A 134 28.23 -32.88 -1.25
CA GLU A 134 29.29 -33.37 -0.38
C GLU A 134 28.88 -33.26 1.10
N ASP A 135 29.05 -34.36 1.83
CA ASP A 135 28.90 -34.37 3.28
C ASP A 135 29.97 -33.48 3.92
N THR A 136 29.59 -32.30 4.38
CA THR A 136 30.52 -31.48 5.16
C THR A 136 30.81 -32.21 6.48
N LYS A 137 32.09 -32.31 6.86
CA LYS A 137 32.59 -33.06 8.04
C LYS A 137 31.93 -32.73 9.39
N ASN A 138 31.15 -31.65 9.46
CA ASN A 138 30.49 -31.15 10.66
C ASN A 138 29.00 -31.54 10.76
N LEU A 139 28.44 -32.34 9.85
CA LEU A 139 27.06 -32.80 9.99
C LEU A 139 26.96 -33.89 11.08
N PRO A 140 25.91 -33.84 11.94
CA PRO A 140 25.62 -34.93 12.85
C PRO A 140 25.33 -36.21 12.06
N GLN A 141 25.89 -37.32 12.51
CA GLN A 141 25.75 -38.63 11.86
C GLN A 141 24.26 -39.01 11.77
N GLY A 142 23.76 -39.23 10.54
CA GLY A 142 22.39 -39.67 10.27
C GLY A 142 21.42 -38.60 9.75
N GLN A 143 21.88 -37.40 9.37
CA GLN A 143 21.03 -36.36 8.80
C GLN A 143 21.31 -36.15 7.30
N ASP A 144 20.26 -36.08 6.49
CA ASP A 144 20.35 -35.86 5.04
C ASP A 144 20.79 -34.40 4.73
N PRO A 145 21.88 -34.20 3.96
CA PRO A 145 22.33 -32.89 3.50
C PRO A 145 21.27 -32.10 2.73
N PHE A 146 20.48 -32.76 1.89
CA PHE A 146 19.44 -32.12 1.08
C PHE A 146 18.33 -31.54 1.96
N GLU A 147 17.89 -32.31 2.96
CA GLU A 147 16.89 -31.86 3.93
C GLU A 147 17.38 -30.63 4.70
N ASN A 148 18.66 -30.60 5.08
CA ASN A 148 19.26 -29.47 5.76
C ASN A 148 19.29 -28.19 4.89
N ILE A 149 19.59 -28.32 3.59
CA ILE A 149 19.54 -27.19 2.64
C ILE A 149 18.11 -26.66 2.51
N GLN A 150 17.12 -27.55 2.38
CA GLN A 150 15.72 -27.17 2.31
C GLN A 150 15.26 -26.47 3.59
N ASN A 151 15.60 -27.03 4.76
CA ASN A 151 15.29 -26.46 6.07
C ASN A 151 15.94 -25.08 6.27
N LYS A 152 17.20 -24.89 5.86
CA LYS A 152 17.85 -23.57 5.86
C LYS A 152 17.12 -22.56 4.96
N LYS A 153 16.63 -22.99 3.79
CA LYS A 153 15.88 -22.14 2.86
C LYS A 153 14.53 -21.72 3.43
N THR A 154 13.78 -22.64 4.03
CA THR A 154 12.49 -22.35 4.69
C THR A 154 12.68 -21.45 5.91
N GLU A 155 13.74 -21.65 6.70
CA GLU A 155 14.09 -20.80 7.82
C GLU A 155 14.38 -19.36 7.38
N ARG A 156 15.19 -19.17 6.32
CA ARG A 156 15.46 -17.84 5.75
C ARG A 156 14.18 -17.14 5.27
N LYS A 157 13.28 -17.87 4.60
CA LYS A 157 11.98 -17.34 4.15
C LYS A 157 11.12 -16.90 5.33
N SER A 158 10.98 -17.75 6.36
CA SER A 158 10.19 -17.43 7.55
C SER A 158 10.76 -16.23 8.32
N LYS A 159 12.08 -16.11 8.46
CA LYS A 159 12.75 -14.94 9.04
C LYS A 159 12.44 -13.65 8.28
N ASN A 160 12.40 -13.70 6.94
CA ASN A 160 12.03 -12.56 6.10
C ASN A 160 10.56 -12.16 6.32
N GLU A 161 9.64 -13.12 6.32
CA GLU A 161 8.22 -12.87 6.57
C GLU A 161 7.97 -12.28 7.96
N LEU A 162 8.61 -12.81 8.99
CA LEU A 162 8.55 -12.26 10.35
C LEU A 162 9.05 -10.82 10.39
N SER A 163 10.13 -10.51 9.67
CA SER A 163 10.68 -9.15 9.59
C SER A 163 9.74 -8.21 8.83
N ARG A 164 9.10 -8.69 7.75
CA ARG A 164 8.05 -7.96 7.01
C ARG A 164 6.87 -7.63 7.92
N LEU A 165 6.36 -8.61 8.68
CA LEU A 165 5.24 -8.40 9.61
C LEU A 165 5.60 -7.41 10.72
N LYS A 166 6.82 -7.47 11.28
CA LYS A 166 7.31 -6.49 12.25
C LYS A 166 7.36 -5.08 11.68
N ASN A 167 7.81 -4.92 10.43
CA ASN A 167 7.86 -3.62 9.75
C ASN A 167 6.46 -3.07 9.45
N ILE A 168 5.53 -3.92 9.00
CA ILE A 168 4.12 -3.52 8.77
C ILE A 168 3.48 -3.08 10.09
N LYS A 169 3.65 -3.87 11.17
CA LYS A 169 3.14 -3.51 12.50
C LYS A 169 3.68 -2.17 12.97
N LYS A 170 4.99 -1.92 12.81
CA LYS A 170 5.62 -0.65 13.18
C LYS A 170 5.12 0.53 12.33
N GLY A 171 4.77 0.28 11.07
CA GLY A 171 4.25 1.29 10.16
C GLY A 171 2.77 1.64 10.35
N GLN A 172 1.96 0.73 10.92
CA GLN A 172 0.54 0.95 11.22
C GLN A 172 0.31 1.71 12.53
N VAL A 173 1.32 1.84 13.39
CA VAL A 173 1.19 2.66 14.61
C VAL A 173 1.14 4.11 14.17
N ASP A 174 -0.08 4.64 14.05
CA ASP A 174 -0.32 6.05 13.84
C ASP A 174 0.32 6.85 14.99
N PRO A 175 1.33 7.71 14.72
CA PRO A 175 2.02 8.46 15.77
C PRO A 175 1.09 9.50 16.45
N THR A 176 -0.03 9.84 15.82
CA THR A 176 -1.06 10.76 16.37
C THR A 176 -2.03 10.09 17.34
N ARG A 177 -2.11 8.75 17.39
CA ARG A 177 -2.87 8.06 18.42
C ARG A 177 -1.94 7.77 19.59
N GLY A 178 -1.92 8.73 20.52
CA GLY A 178 -1.23 8.63 21.79
C GLY A 178 -1.39 7.25 22.43
N ARG A 179 -0.29 6.77 22.99
CA ARG A 179 -0.14 5.52 23.73
C ARG A 179 -1.35 5.24 24.64
N LEU A 180 -2.28 4.41 24.18
CA LEU A 180 -3.19 3.66 25.05
C LEU A 180 -2.71 2.21 25.09
N THR A 181 -1.76 1.96 25.98
CA THR A 181 -1.57 0.60 26.52
C THR A 181 -2.70 0.34 27.50
N LYS A 182 -3.51 -0.71 27.25
CA LYS A 182 -4.03 -1.61 28.29
C LYS A 182 -4.71 -2.81 27.61
N THR A 183 -4.21 -3.98 27.96
CA THR A 183 -4.85 -5.30 27.91
C THR A 183 -6.30 -5.33 27.40
N ILE A 184 -6.49 -5.75 26.15
CA ILE A 184 -7.78 -6.23 25.67
C ILE A 184 -7.69 -7.75 25.55
N LYS A 185 -8.03 -8.46 26.62
CA LYS A 185 -8.49 -9.86 26.54
C LYS A 185 -9.91 -9.83 25.97
N GLN A 186 -10.06 -9.62 24.66
CA GLN A 186 -11.34 -9.82 24.00
C GLN A 186 -11.53 -11.31 23.77
N LYS A 187 -12.44 -11.92 24.53
CA LYS A 187 -13.08 -13.19 24.17
C LYS A 187 -13.82 -12.94 22.85
N ILE A 188 -13.27 -13.43 21.75
CA ILE A 188 -13.98 -13.49 20.47
C ILE A 188 -14.87 -14.73 20.52
N PRO A 189 -16.20 -14.61 20.54
CA PRO A 189 -17.07 -15.75 20.33
C PRO A 189 -17.00 -16.12 18.84
N HIS A 190 -16.71 -17.39 18.55
CA HIS A 190 -16.83 -18.03 17.23
C HIS A 190 -15.80 -17.64 16.14
N SER A 191 -14.58 -18.16 16.26
CA SER A 191 -13.78 -18.55 15.08
C SER A 191 -12.87 -19.75 15.38
N LYS A 192 -13.48 -20.89 15.73
CA LYS A 192 -12.79 -22.18 15.91
C LYS A 192 -12.30 -22.79 14.59
N LYS A 193 -11.56 -22.08 13.72
CA LYS A 193 -10.94 -22.70 12.53
C LYS A 193 -9.53 -22.21 12.15
N ILE A 194 -8.99 -21.14 12.74
CA ILE A 194 -7.65 -20.62 12.34
C ILE A 194 -6.55 -20.89 13.39
N SER A 195 -6.90 -21.30 14.62
CA SER A 195 -5.93 -21.49 15.71
C SER A 195 -5.31 -22.88 15.82
N LYS A 196 -5.73 -23.85 14.99
CA LYS A 196 -5.16 -25.21 15.02
C LYS A 196 -3.78 -25.28 14.33
N SER A 197 -3.51 -24.41 13.35
CA SER A 197 -2.24 -24.41 12.59
C SER A 197 -1.10 -23.62 13.24
N PHE A 198 -1.40 -22.70 14.17
CA PHE A 198 -0.36 -21.95 14.90
C PHE A 198 0.04 -22.60 16.23
N LYS A 199 -0.83 -23.46 16.79
CA LYS A 199 -0.48 -24.26 17.99
C LYS A 199 0.44 -25.43 17.65
N SER A 200 0.22 -26.13 16.53
CA SER A 200 1.03 -27.28 16.11
C SER A 200 2.52 -26.93 15.96
N ILE A 201 2.87 -25.80 15.32
CA ILE A 201 4.27 -25.39 15.11
C ILE A 201 4.98 -25.00 16.42
N SER A 202 4.22 -24.52 17.42
CA SER A 202 4.77 -24.19 18.75
C SER A 202 4.86 -25.41 19.68
N GLU A 203 3.96 -26.39 19.49
CA GLU A 203 3.93 -27.66 20.20
C GLU A 203 4.98 -28.63 19.65
N GLU A 204 5.21 -28.65 18.33
CA GLU A 204 6.29 -29.37 17.64
C GLU A 204 7.67 -28.89 18.10
N ARG A 205 7.84 -27.57 18.31
CA ARG A 205 9.09 -27.02 18.89
C ARG A 205 9.30 -27.38 20.36
N LYS A 206 8.23 -27.49 21.15
CA LYS A 206 8.33 -27.92 22.56
C LYS A 206 8.61 -29.42 22.67
N PHE A 207 8.02 -30.21 21.77
CA PHE A 207 8.25 -31.65 21.68
C PHE A 207 9.69 -31.96 21.27
N SER A 208 10.22 -31.28 20.25
CA SER A 208 11.61 -31.46 19.81
C SER A 208 12.62 -31.02 20.87
N LEU A 209 12.38 -29.90 21.57
CA LEU A 209 13.24 -29.44 22.67
C LEU A 209 13.20 -30.39 23.88
N ASN A 210 12.03 -30.93 24.24
CA ASN A 210 11.92 -31.93 25.31
C ASN A 210 12.61 -33.24 24.94
N LEU A 211 12.49 -33.69 23.69
CA LEU A 211 13.17 -34.90 23.21
C LEU A 211 14.69 -34.75 23.32
N ILE A 212 15.25 -33.61 22.87
CA ILE A 212 16.68 -33.30 22.93
C ILE A 212 17.17 -33.27 24.38
N SER A 213 16.44 -32.59 25.28
CA SER A 213 16.79 -32.56 26.71
C SER A 213 16.78 -33.97 27.35
N SER A 214 15.79 -34.80 27.01
CA SER A 214 15.67 -36.16 27.54
C SER A 214 16.73 -37.15 27.02
N LEU A 215 17.36 -36.84 25.88
CA LEU A 215 18.46 -37.63 25.31
C LEU A 215 19.80 -37.20 25.93
N GLN A 216 19.97 -35.91 26.23
CA GLN A 216 21.11 -35.41 27.02
C GLN A 216 21.13 -35.98 28.45
N ASP A 217 19.97 -36.12 29.10
CA ASP A 217 19.87 -36.70 30.44
C ASP A 217 20.14 -38.23 30.48
N ARG A 218 19.88 -38.94 29.38
CA ARG A 218 20.20 -40.38 29.25
C ARG A 218 21.69 -40.61 29.03
N ASN A 219 22.34 -39.76 28.25
CA ASN A 219 23.78 -39.85 28.00
C ASN A 219 24.62 -39.45 29.22
N THR A 220 24.15 -38.52 30.06
CA THR A 220 24.82 -38.16 31.32
C THR A 220 24.65 -39.25 32.38
N LYS A 221 23.48 -39.90 32.46
CA LYS A 221 23.27 -41.07 33.35
C LYS A 221 24.06 -42.31 32.93
N ALA A 222 24.27 -42.54 31.64
CA ALA A 222 25.09 -43.66 31.15
C ALA A 222 26.60 -43.46 31.43
N LYS A 223 27.07 -42.20 31.45
CA LYS A 223 28.46 -41.85 31.80
C LYS A 223 28.79 -41.90 33.30
N ALA A 224 27.78 -41.94 34.17
CA ALA A 224 27.96 -41.97 35.63
C ALA A 224 27.90 -43.40 36.22
N ARG A 225 27.90 -44.45 35.38
CA ARG A 225 27.73 -45.86 35.78
C ARG A 225 28.92 -46.76 35.40
N ILE A 226 30.07 -46.14 35.09
CA ILE A 226 31.40 -46.75 34.97
C ILE A 226 32.26 -46.13 36.07
#